data_AF-A0AA37V2H6-F1
#
_entry.id   AF-A0AA37V2H6-F1
#
_cell.length_a   1.000
_cell.length_b   1.000
_cell.length_c   1.000
_cell.angle_alpha   90.00
_cell.angle_beta   90.00
_cell.angle_gamma   90.00
#
_symmetry.space_group_name_H-M   'P 1'
#
loop_
_entity.id
_entity.type
_entity.pdbx_description
1 polymer ?
#
loop_
_entity_poly.entity_id
_entity_poly.type
_entity_poly.pdbx_seq_one_letter_code
_entity_poly.pdbx_strand_id
1 'polypeptide(L)'
;MRRDTLPPSRDATAWHEYAVTWTADSVVFRVDGRRYYGVSRAEIERHGAPAALDSAKYVILNLAVGGEYPAAVNGVRAPRLGLPADTERRIRAGDARVYVDWVRVTR
;
A
#
# COMPACT_ATOMS: atom_id res chain seq x y z
N MET A 1 -2.66 14.60 -6.56
CA MET A 1 -3.05 13.58 -5.57
C MET A 1 -2.61 14.08 -4.20
N ARG A 2 -3.51 14.15 -3.20
CA ARG A 2 -3.14 14.52 -1.83
C ARG A 2 -2.46 13.33 -1.17
N ARG A 3 -1.21 13.48 -0.74
CA ARG A 3 -0.52 12.46 0.07
C ARG A 3 -1.06 12.54 1.50
N ASP A 4 -1.50 11.41 2.03
CA ASP A 4 -1.85 11.28 3.45
C ASP A 4 -0.68 10.62 4.19
N THR A 5 -0.60 10.79 5.50
CA THR A 5 0.51 10.28 6.32
C THR A 5 -0.02 9.56 7.55
N LEU A 6 0.75 8.59 8.05
CA LEU A 6 0.46 7.99 9.35
C LEU A 6 0.61 9.04 10.47
N PRO A 7 -0.10 8.87 11.61
CA PRO A 7 0.09 9.73 12.76
C PRO A 7 1.54 9.69 13.26
N PRO A 8 2.10 10.79 13.79
CA PRO A 8 3.48 10.82 14.28
C PRO A 8 3.79 9.81 15.40
N SER A 9 2.77 9.38 16.16
CA SER A 9 2.92 8.47 17.29
C SER A 9 3.14 7.00 16.90
N ARG A 10 2.84 6.62 15.64
CA ARG A 10 3.06 5.26 15.11
C ARG A 10 3.38 5.35 13.62
N ASP A 11 4.65 5.21 13.29
CA ASP A 11 5.12 5.13 11.91
C ASP A 11 4.97 3.71 11.35
N ALA A 12 5.35 3.51 10.08
CA ALA A 12 5.20 2.24 9.39
C ALA A 12 6.03 1.07 9.98
N THR A 13 6.85 1.28 11.02
CA THR A 13 7.59 0.22 11.71
C THR A 13 6.80 -0.43 12.85
N ALA A 14 5.69 0.18 13.27
CA ALA A 14 4.76 -0.41 14.23
C ALA A 14 3.81 -1.41 13.55
N TRP A 15 3.13 -2.23 14.37
CA TRP A 15 2.01 -3.04 13.88
C TRP A 15 0.82 -2.15 13.53
N HIS A 16 0.25 -2.39 12.35
CA HIS A 16 -0.92 -1.69 11.83
C HIS A 16 -1.90 -2.66 11.19
N GLU A 17 -3.19 -2.34 11.27
CA GLU A 17 -4.22 -3.04 10.50
C GLU A 17 -4.48 -2.28 9.19
N TYR A 18 -4.10 -2.88 8.07
CA TYR A 18 -4.45 -2.40 6.74
C TYR A 18 -5.69 -3.14 6.25
N ALA A 19 -6.76 -2.40 5.93
CA ALA A 19 -8.03 -2.99 5.56
C ALA A 19 -8.60 -2.36 4.29
N VAL A 20 -9.25 -3.19 3.48
CA VAL A 20 -10.10 -2.75 2.37
C VAL A 20 -11.50 -3.31 2.57
N THR A 21 -12.50 -2.44 2.60
CA THR A 21 -13.91 -2.85 2.49
C THR A 21 -14.29 -2.74 1.03
N TRP A 22 -14.64 -3.88 0.43
CA TRP A 22 -15.06 -3.97 -0.96
C TRP A 22 -16.53 -4.35 -1.00
N THR A 23 -17.33 -3.56 -1.72
CA THR A 23 -18.78 -3.77 -1.89
C THR A 23 -19.14 -3.66 -3.37
N ALA A 24 -20.40 -3.93 -3.72
CA ALA A 24 -20.90 -3.68 -5.06
C ALA A 24 -20.83 -2.19 -5.43
N ASP A 25 -20.88 -1.27 -4.47
CA ASP A 25 -21.01 0.16 -4.74
C ASP A 25 -19.74 0.98 -4.49
N SER A 26 -18.75 0.40 -3.80
CA SER A 26 -17.54 1.13 -3.41
C SER A 26 -16.38 0.25 -2.95
N VAL A 27 -15.19 0.83 -2.98
CA VAL A 27 -13.97 0.31 -2.35
C VAL A 27 -13.45 1.36 -1.37
N VAL A 28 -13.23 0.98 -0.12
CA VAL A 28 -12.78 1.90 0.94
C VAL A 28 -11.55 1.33 1.66
N PHE A 29 -10.46 2.08 1.64
CA PHE A 29 -9.18 1.73 2.27
C PHE A 29 -9.02 2.41 3.62
N ARG A 30 -8.59 1.63 4.61
CA ARG A 30 -8.35 2.06 5.99
C ARG A 30 -6.99 1.60 6.49
N VAL A 31 -6.43 2.38 7.41
CA VAL A 31 -5.31 1.97 8.27
C VAL A 31 -5.72 2.27 9.70
N ASP A 32 -5.67 1.26 10.58
CA ASP A 32 -6.10 1.35 11.99
C ASP A 32 -7.52 1.92 12.13
N GLY A 33 -8.44 1.47 11.26
CA GLY A 33 -9.83 1.94 11.22
C GLY A 33 -10.04 3.34 10.62
N ARG A 34 -9.00 4.18 10.49
CA ARG A 34 -9.11 5.49 9.83
C ARG A 34 -9.22 5.33 8.32
N ARG A 35 -10.21 5.97 7.69
CA ARG A 35 -10.34 6.01 6.21
C ARG A 35 -9.28 6.92 5.60
N TYR A 36 -8.52 6.40 4.64
CA TYR A 36 -7.51 7.13 3.87
C TYR A 36 -7.95 7.40 2.44
N TYR A 37 -8.64 6.44 1.83
CA TYR A 37 -9.10 6.55 0.46
C TYR A 37 -10.41 5.80 0.29
N GLY A 38 -11.24 6.24 -0.63
CA GLY A 38 -12.37 5.46 -1.08
C GLY A 38 -12.87 5.96 -2.42
N VAL A 39 -13.43 5.04 -3.18
CA VAL A 39 -13.91 5.28 -4.54
C VAL A 39 -15.25 4.56 -4.72
N SER A 40 -16.22 5.27 -5.29
CA SER A 40 -17.55 4.76 -5.62
C SER A 40 -17.56 4.04 -6.97
N ARG A 41 -18.56 3.18 -7.19
CA ARG A 41 -18.84 2.56 -8.50
C ARG A 41 -18.96 3.64 -9.59
N ALA A 42 -19.70 4.71 -9.30
CA ALA A 42 -19.85 5.80 -10.26
C ALA A 42 -18.51 6.47 -10.63
N GLU A 43 -17.56 6.60 -9.69
CA GLU A 43 -16.21 7.09 -9.99
C GLU A 43 -15.39 6.07 -10.79
N ILE A 44 -15.51 4.78 -10.49
CA ILE A 44 -14.84 3.69 -11.23
C ILE A 44 -15.36 3.61 -12.66
N GLU A 45 -16.68 3.69 -12.88
CA GLU A 45 -17.28 3.62 -14.20
C GLU A 45 -16.94 4.85 -15.05
N ARG A 46 -16.77 6.02 -14.42
CA ARG A 46 -16.34 7.24 -15.12
C ARG A 46 -14.87 7.24 -15.54
N HIS A 47 -13.99 6.63 -14.77
CA HIS A 47 -12.53 6.78 -14.94
C HIS A 47 -11.77 5.47 -15.15
N GLY A 48 -12.41 4.33 -14.99
CA GLY A 48 -11.81 3.00 -15.05
C GLY A 48 -12.66 2.01 -15.85
N ALA A 49 -12.41 0.72 -15.64
CA ALA A 49 -13.17 -0.34 -16.28
C ALA A 49 -14.52 -0.53 -15.54
N PRO A 50 -15.68 -0.39 -16.21
CA PRO A 50 -16.99 -0.48 -15.56
C PRO A 50 -17.21 -1.76 -14.73
N ALA A 51 -16.65 -2.88 -15.19
CA ALA A 51 -16.78 -4.19 -14.53
C ALA A 51 -15.69 -4.48 -13.47
N ALA A 52 -14.87 -3.49 -13.07
CA ALA A 52 -13.76 -3.72 -12.14
C ALA A 52 -14.21 -4.24 -10.77
N LEU A 53 -15.44 -3.92 -10.34
CA LEU A 53 -16.02 -4.39 -9.08
C LEU A 53 -16.61 -5.81 -9.16
N ASP A 54 -16.90 -6.29 -10.37
CA ASP A 54 -17.80 -7.42 -10.61
C ASP A 54 -17.06 -8.75 -10.88
N SER A 55 -15.77 -8.81 -10.53
CA SER A 55 -14.94 -10.01 -10.69
C SER A 55 -14.26 -10.43 -9.40
N ALA A 56 -14.03 -11.74 -9.28
CA ALA A 56 -13.21 -12.30 -8.21
C ALA A 56 -11.80 -11.68 -8.22
N LYS A 57 -11.24 -11.46 -7.03
CA LYS A 57 -9.90 -10.89 -6.85
C LYS A 57 -9.04 -11.86 -6.05
N TYR A 58 -7.73 -11.79 -6.29
CA TYR A 58 -6.72 -12.50 -5.52
C TYR A 58 -6.03 -11.53 -4.56
N VAL A 59 -5.59 -12.05 -3.42
CA VAL A 59 -4.73 -11.29 -2.49
C VAL A 59 -3.28 -11.54 -2.89
N ILE A 60 -2.50 -10.47 -3.02
CA ILE A 60 -1.06 -10.52 -3.30
C ILE A 60 -0.35 -9.82 -2.15
N LEU A 61 0.65 -10.51 -1.57
CA LEU A 61 1.56 -9.96 -0.58
C LEU A 61 2.96 -9.97 -1.18
N ASN A 62 3.55 -8.80 -1.35
CA ASN A 62 4.89 -8.66 -1.90
C ASN A 62 5.63 -7.49 -1.24
N LEU A 63 6.96 -7.58 -1.23
CA LEU A 63 7.85 -6.49 -0.83
C LEU A 63 8.77 -6.15 -2.01
N ALA A 64 8.40 -5.11 -2.77
CA ALA A 64 9.24 -4.61 -3.85
C ALA A 64 10.40 -3.77 -3.30
N VAL A 65 11.54 -3.80 -3.98
CA VAL A 65 12.76 -3.08 -3.59
C VAL A 65 13.22 -2.16 -4.72
N GLY A 66 13.15 -0.85 -4.49
CA GLY A 66 13.45 0.18 -5.49
C GLY A 66 12.32 0.41 -6.50
N GLY A 67 12.58 1.26 -7.50
CA GLY A 67 11.65 1.60 -8.58
C GLY A 67 11.41 3.09 -8.76
N GLU A 68 10.67 3.44 -9.80
CA GLU A 68 10.36 4.84 -10.15
C GLU A 68 9.50 5.52 -9.08
N TYR A 69 8.49 4.83 -8.56
CA TYR A 69 7.62 5.38 -7.52
C TYR A 69 8.40 5.79 -6.26
N PRO A 70 9.19 4.91 -5.60
CA PRO A 70 9.97 5.34 -4.45
C PRO A 70 11.01 6.41 -4.81
N ALA A 71 11.60 6.39 -6.01
CA ALA A 71 12.52 7.44 -6.47
C ALA A 71 11.84 8.82 -6.58
N ALA A 72 10.59 8.87 -7.06
CA ALA A 72 9.82 10.11 -7.11
C ALA A 72 9.48 10.64 -5.71
N VAL A 73 9.44 9.77 -4.69
CA VAL A 73 9.14 10.14 -3.30
C VAL A 73 10.39 10.56 -2.52
N ASN A 74 11.49 9.80 -2.62
CA ASN A 74 12.71 10.02 -1.82
C ASN A 74 13.87 10.67 -2.58
N GLY A 75 13.74 10.86 -3.90
CA GLY A 75 14.77 11.50 -4.75
C GLY A 75 16.00 10.65 -5.02
N VAL A 76 16.09 9.42 -4.51
CA VAL A 76 17.28 8.57 -4.67
C VAL A 76 17.33 7.98 -6.08
N ARG A 77 18.46 8.21 -6.76
CA ARG A 77 18.72 7.70 -8.12
C ARG A 77 19.87 6.70 -8.21
N ALA A 78 20.78 6.71 -7.24
CA ALA A 78 21.95 5.83 -7.17
C ALA A 78 22.14 5.35 -5.72
N PRO A 79 22.73 4.14 -5.48
CA PRO A 79 23.25 3.20 -6.47
C PRO A 79 22.16 2.41 -7.22
N ARG A 80 20.94 2.39 -6.69
CA ARG A 80 19.76 1.86 -7.36
C ARG A 80 18.61 2.86 -7.29
N LEU A 81 17.79 2.89 -8.35
CA LEU A 81 16.67 3.81 -8.45
C LEU A 81 15.67 3.61 -7.30
N GLY A 82 15.45 4.65 -6.51
CA GLY A 82 14.50 4.67 -5.39
C GLY A 82 14.95 3.91 -4.14
N LEU A 83 16.16 3.34 -4.12
CA LEU A 83 16.67 2.56 -2.99
C LEU A 83 17.94 3.20 -2.41
N PRO A 84 17.87 3.82 -1.21
CA PRO A 84 19.05 4.34 -0.52
C PRO A 84 20.11 3.26 -0.28
N ALA A 85 21.39 3.63 -0.41
CA ALA A 85 22.51 2.71 -0.18
C ALA A 85 22.47 2.06 1.21
N ASP A 86 22.08 2.83 2.23
CA ASP A 86 21.98 2.35 3.61
C ASP A 86 20.88 1.30 3.77
N THR A 87 19.73 1.51 3.12
CA THR A 87 18.64 0.52 3.06
C THR A 87 19.09 -0.75 2.35
N GLU A 88 19.81 -0.63 1.23
CA GLU A 88 20.37 -1.79 0.52
C GLU A 88 21.30 -2.61 1.42
N ARG A 89 22.20 -1.95 2.18
CA ARG A 89 23.09 -2.65 3.12
C ARG A 89 22.31 -3.40 4.19
N ARG A 90 21.28 -2.79 4.78
CA ARG A 90 20.42 -3.43 5.79
C ARG A 90 19.66 -4.63 5.23
N ILE A 91 19.16 -4.56 4.00
CA ILE A 91 18.53 -5.70 3.32
C ILE A 91 19.54 -6.85 3.17
N ARG A 92 20.76 -6.56 2.72
CA ARG A 92 21.82 -7.58 2.55
C ARG A 92 22.25 -8.22 3.87
N ALA A 93 22.22 -7.45 4.96
CA ALA A 93 22.52 -7.94 6.31
C ALA A 93 21.37 -8.77 6.93
N GLY A 94 20.17 -8.78 6.33
CA GLY A 94 18.99 -9.46 6.88
C GLY A 94 18.23 -8.66 7.94
N ASP A 95 18.51 -7.36 8.06
CA ASP A 95 17.97 -6.43 9.05
C ASP A 95 16.70 -5.69 8.57
N ALA A 96 16.26 -5.96 7.34
CA ALA A 96 15.03 -5.43 6.77
C ALA A 96 14.03 -6.56 6.59
N ARG A 97 12.94 -6.50 7.36
CA ARG A 97 11.91 -7.55 7.40
C ARG A 97 10.53 -6.93 7.37
N VAL A 98 9.60 -7.60 6.69
CA VAL A 98 8.17 -7.30 6.74
C VAL A 98 7.50 -8.52 7.34
N TYR A 99 6.71 -8.28 8.37
CA TYR A 99 5.96 -9.31 9.07
C TYR A 99 4.47 -9.13 8.78
N VAL A 100 3.79 -10.26 8.58
CA VAL A 100 2.33 -10.32 8.45
C VAL A 100 1.87 -11.28 9.52
N ASP A 101 1.17 -10.77 10.53
CA ASP A 101 0.64 -11.58 11.61
C ASP A 101 -0.53 -12.45 11.11
N TRP A 102 -1.47 -11.83 10.39
CA TRP A 102 -2.60 -12.53 9.81
C TRP A 102 -3.12 -11.86 8.54
N VAL A 103 -3.88 -12.63 7.78
CA VAL A 103 -4.78 -12.14 6.72
C VAL A 103 -6.17 -12.65 7.01
N ARG A 104 -7.15 -11.75 7.06
CA ARG A 104 -8.55 -12.08 7.33
C ARG A 104 -9.42 -11.59 6.18
N VAL A 105 -10.31 -12.47 5.72
CA VAL A 105 -11.35 -12.15 4.76
C VAL A 105 -12.71 -12.39 5.42
N THR A 106 -13.58 -11.40 5.39
CA THR A 106 -14.95 -11.48 5.93
C THR A 106 -15.97 -11.17 4.83
N ARG A 107 -17.20 -11.64 5.03
CA ARG A 107 -18.36 -11.31 4.18
C ARG A 107 -19.35 -10.47 4.97
#